data_AF-A0A3Q8DHV0-F1
#
_entry.id   AF-A0A3Q8DHV0-F1
#
_cell.length_a   1.000
_cell.length_b   1.000
_cell.length_c   1.000
_cell.angle_alpha   90.00
_cell.angle_beta   90.00
_cell.angle_gamma   90.00
#
_symmetry.space_group_name_H-M   'P 1'
#
loop_
_entity.id
_entity.type
_entity.pdbx_description
1 polymer ?
#
loop_
_entity_poly.entity_id
_entity_poly.type
_entity_poly.pdbx_seq_one_letter_code
_entity_poly.pdbx_strand_id
1 'polypeptide(L)'
;MRQKKLIKIIVLNAFMISSTAIANPDNRISFQNIDTVDELLALPASELCLNGGPTSDDIELILLNGPMALPMYQNDPTTARMLINEQSANIKTRIKERCSNSNTPTRKLTKGMFKNEDDVCKRGAPTKEEVKVYIKESGDPSFNIDKQLQTIPYEYRLIMEEGAKLKGYTLREMMIEDIATKVSKSWERACADKSYFQNKAKNITTDHDTLTTPVSSEEEYRIADKKLNDTWKSLSPETRKRLLPSQREWIKKKSDCKNEQKCLVDMTNNRIRELESEHGK
;
A
#
# COMPACT_ATOMS: atom_id res chain seq x y z
N MET A 1 59.79 7.45 47.66
CA MET A 1 58.74 7.79 48.64
C MET A 1 57.40 7.24 48.15
N ARG A 2 56.82 6.35 48.97
CA ARG A 2 55.39 6.02 49.20
C ARG A 2 54.42 5.84 48.01
N GLN A 3 54.25 4.56 47.68
CA GLN A 3 52.93 3.94 47.44
C GLN A 3 52.01 4.09 48.68
N LYS A 4 50.71 4.37 48.44
CA LYS A 4 49.55 3.99 49.28
C LYS A 4 48.50 3.46 48.28
N LYS A 5 48.31 2.16 48.06
CA LYS A 5 47.60 1.14 48.87
C LYS A 5 46.25 1.62 49.41
N LEU A 6 45.16 1.06 48.85
CA LEU A 6 44.28 0.14 49.59
C LEU A 6 43.44 -0.72 48.64
N ILE A 7 43.37 -2.00 49.01
CA ILE A 7 42.78 -3.15 48.33
C ILE A 7 41.70 -3.72 49.27
N LYS A 8 40.66 -4.35 48.69
CA LYS A 8 39.72 -5.39 49.22
C LYS A 8 38.49 -4.97 50.05
N ILE A 9 37.31 -5.50 49.67
CA ILE A 9 36.49 -6.58 50.31
C ILE A 9 35.11 -6.59 49.57
N ILE A 10 34.81 -7.48 48.60
CA ILE A 10 34.16 -8.83 48.61
C ILE A 10 32.68 -8.86 49.13
N VAL A 11 31.85 -9.64 48.40
CA VAL A 11 30.56 -10.32 48.70
C VAL A 11 29.31 -9.40 48.59
N LEU A 12 28.20 -9.66 47.89
CA LEU A 12 27.34 -10.82 47.57
C LEU A 12 26.67 -10.52 46.20
N ASN A 13 26.47 -11.41 45.23
CA ASN A 13 25.81 -12.71 45.27
C ASN A 13 26.28 -13.54 44.07
N ALA A 14 27.03 -14.60 44.34
CA ALA A 14 27.05 -15.80 43.51
C ALA A 14 26.48 -16.90 44.39
N PHE A 15 25.26 -17.34 44.10
CA PHE A 15 24.75 -18.70 44.25
C PHE A 15 23.27 -18.64 43.93
N MET A 16 22.90 -19.14 42.75
CA MET A 16 21.90 -20.21 42.63
C MET A 16 21.68 -20.49 41.14
N ILE A 17 21.85 -21.78 40.82
CA ILE A 17 21.43 -22.48 39.60
C ILE A 17 22.41 -22.38 38.42
N SER A 18 23.40 -23.26 38.52
CA SER A 18 23.89 -24.06 37.40
C SER A 18 22.71 -24.58 36.56
N SER A 19 22.48 -23.92 35.44
CA SER A 19 22.03 -24.55 34.22
C SER A 19 23.00 -24.08 33.17
N THR A 20 24.02 -24.90 32.89
CA THR A 20 24.78 -24.76 31.66
C THR A 20 23.82 -25.05 30.52
N ALA A 21 23.04 -24.05 30.12
CA ALA A 21 22.68 -23.93 28.72
C ALA A 21 24.03 -23.82 28.02
N ILE A 22 24.40 -24.88 27.29
CA ILE A 22 25.43 -24.79 26.29
C ILE A 22 25.03 -23.58 25.46
N ALA A 23 25.73 -22.46 25.63
CA ALA A 23 25.64 -21.35 24.71
C ALA A 23 26.09 -21.96 23.39
N ASN A 24 25.12 -22.30 22.53
CA ASN A 24 25.42 -22.54 21.14
C ASN A 24 26.31 -21.37 20.72
N PRO A 25 27.49 -21.62 20.12
CA PRO A 25 28.28 -20.53 19.58
C PRO A 25 27.34 -19.70 18.73
N ASP A 26 27.26 -18.41 19.05
CA ASP A 26 26.32 -17.45 18.49
C ASP A 26 26.61 -17.38 17.00
N ASN A 27 26.02 -18.30 16.24
CA ASN A 27 26.15 -18.42 14.80
C ASN A 27 25.28 -17.34 14.15
N ARG A 28 25.21 -16.16 14.78
CA ARG A 28 24.60 -14.97 14.22
C ARG A 28 25.47 -14.63 13.03
N ILE A 29 24.95 -14.91 11.85
CA ILE A 29 25.36 -14.15 10.68
C ILE A 29 25.08 -12.71 11.07
N SER A 30 26.17 -12.01 11.33
CA SER A 30 26.09 -10.61 11.61
C SER A 30 25.83 -9.92 10.29
N PHE A 31 24.67 -9.29 10.15
CA PHE A 31 24.37 -8.40 9.02
C PHE A 31 25.23 -7.11 9.09
N GLN A 32 26.27 -7.07 9.94
CA GLN A 32 27.24 -5.98 10.12
C GLN A 32 28.04 -5.61 8.86
N ASN A 33 28.13 -6.49 7.88
CA ASN A 33 28.81 -6.19 6.60
C ASN A 33 27.86 -5.62 5.54
N ILE A 34 26.61 -5.34 5.90
CA ILE A 34 25.63 -4.71 5.02
C ILE A 34 25.51 -3.26 5.43
N ASP A 35 25.80 -2.35 4.49
CA ASP A 35 25.84 -0.93 4.78
C ASP A 35 24.55 -0.22 4.35
N THR A 36 23.72 -0.89 3.52
CA THR A 36 22.50 -0.29 2.96
C THR A 36 21.28 -1.20 3.03
N VAL A 37 20.11 -0.57 3.11
CA VAL A 37 18.82 -1.28 3.04
C VAL A 37 18.66 -2.00 1.69
N ASP A 38 19.23 -1.44 0.61
CA ASP A 38 19.15 -2.06 -0.72
C ASP A 38 19.92 -3.38 -0.78
N GLU A 39 21.14 -3.41 -0.25
CA GLU A 39 21.93 -4.63 -0.13
C GLU A 39 21.21 -5.67 0.74
N LEU A 40 20.63 -5.25 1.87
CA LEU A 40 19.85 -6.14 2.74
C LEU A 40 18.66 -6.76 1.98
N LEU A 41 17.90 -5.94 1.24
CA LEU A 41 16.72 -6.39 0.50
C LEU A 41 17.08 -7.14 -0.79
N ALA A 42 18.31 -7.05 -1.28
CA ALA A 42 18.79 -7.77 -2.46
C ALA A 42 19.24 -9.21 -2.14
N LEU A 43 19.47 -9.53 -0.85
CA LEU A 43 19.91 -10.86 -0.45
C LEU A 43 18.94 -11.97 -0.89
N PRO A 44 19.46 -13.14 -1.29
CA PRO A 44 18.62 -14.30 -1.55
C PRO A 44 17.95 -14.77 -0.26
N ALA A 45 16.77 -15.38 -0.37
CA ALA A 45 16.00 -15.84 0.79
C ALA A 45 16.79 -16.83 1.66
N SER A 46 17.69 -17.63 1.07
CA SER A 46 18.58 -18.55 1.80
C SER A 46 19.51 -17.84 2.78
N GLU A 47 19.93 -16.62 2.48
CA GLU A 47 20.82 -15.80 3.31
C GLU A 47 20.02 -14.87 4.22
N LEU A 48 19.02 -14.19 3.65
CA LEU A 48 18.17 -13.23 4.36
C LEU A 48 17.37 -13.87 5.49
N CYS A 49 16.95 -15.12 5.32
CA CYS A 49 16.09 -15.82 6.29
C CYS A 49 16.87 -16.76 7.21
N LEU A 50 18.19 -16.84 7.06
CA LEU A 50 19.02 -17.69 7.90
C LEU A 50 18.90 -17.26 9.37
N ASN A 51 18.76 -18.21 10.29
CA ASN A 51 18.64 -17.96 11.73
C ASN A 51 17.51 -16.98 12.14
N GLY A 52 16.44 -16.89 11.33
CA GLY A 52 15.31 -15.99 11.59
C GLY A 52 15.45 -14.58 11.00
N GLY A 53 16.54 -14.33 10.27
CA GLY A 53 16.82 -13.06 9.59
C GLY A 53 17.41 -11.97 10.49
N PRO A 54 17.55 -10.74 9.97
CA PRO A 54 18.16 -9.64 10.71
C PRO A 54 17.31 -9.24 11.92
N THR A 55 17.99 -8.89 13.01
CA THR A 55 17.36 -8.34 14.21
C THR A 55 16.93 -6.90 13.97
N SER A 56 16.13 -6.34 14.90
CA SER A 56 15.78 -4.91 14.85
C SER A 56 17.03 -4.03 14.96
N ASP A 57 17.99 -4.43 15.80
CA ASP A 57 19.24 -3.71 16.01
C ASP A 57 20.11 -3.72 14.74
N ASP A 58 20.16 -4.84 14.02
CA ASP A 58 20.87 -4.93 12.73
C ASP A 58 20.30 -3.94 11.71
N ILE A 59 18.97 -3.88 11.60
CA ILE A 59 18.29 -2.97 10.66
C ILE A 59 18.44 -1.51 11.09
N GLU A 60 18.31 -1.22 12.39
CA GLU A 60 18.53 0.13 12.93
C GLU A 60 19.95 0.62 12.65
N LEU A 61 20.96 -0.24 12.80
CA LEU A 61 22.35 0.12 12.50
C LEU A 61 22.55 0.48 11.02
N ILE A 62 21.96 -0.30 10.11
CA ILE A 62 21.97 0.00 8.67
C ILE A 62 21.32 1.37 8.39
N LEU A 63 20.17 1.64 9.02
CA LEU A 63 19.46 2.91 8.87
C LEU A 63 20.25 4.08 9.43
N LEU A 64 20.91 3.91 10.57
CA LEU A 64 21.74 4.92 11.22
C LEU A 64 23.01 5.26 10.42
N ASN A 65 23.55 4.29 9.68
CA ASN A 65 24.68 4.51 8.77
C ASN A 65 24.26 5.09 7.42
N GLY A 66 22.95 5.19 7.16
CA GLY A 66 22.41 5.76 5.94
C GLY A 66 22.69 7.27 5.80
N PRO A 67 22.76 7.79 4.56
CA PRO A 67 23.13 9.19 4.29
C PRO A 67 22.14 10.21 4.86
N MET A 68 20.89 9.79 5.12
CA MET A 68 19.85 10.66 5.68
C MET A 68 19.82 10.69 7.22
N ALA A 69 20.47 9.75 7.91
CA ALA A 69 20.37 9.66 9.36
C ALA A 69 21.00 10.89 10.05
N LEU A 70 22.23 11.24 9.68
CA LEU A 70 22.92 12.39 10.25
C LEU A 70 22.13 13.71 10.11
N PRO A 71 21.67 14.13 8.91
CA PRO A 71 20.89 15.36 8.79
C PRO A 71 19.54 15.28 9.51
N MET A 72 18.89 14.11 9.58
CA MET A 72 17.66 13.96 10.36
C MET A 72 17.89 14.21 11.85
N TYR A 73 18.92 13.60 12.44
CA TYR A 73 19.25 13.79 13.86
C TYR A 73 19.74 15.20 14.19
N GLN A 74 20.40 15.87 13.25
CA GLN A 74 20.80 17.27 13.42
C GLN A 74 19.60 18.23 13.44
N ASN A 75 18.53 17.91 12.69
CA ASN A 75 17.33 18.74 12.62
C ASN A 75 16.36 18.48 13.78
N ASP A 76 15.98 17.22 13.99
CA ASP A 76 15.06 16.81 15.06
C ASP A 76 15.39 15.38 15.52
N PRO A 77 16.14 15.22 16.62
CA PRO A 77 16.51 13.91 17.14
C PRO A 77 15.32 13.01 17.50
N THR A 78 14.20 13.61 17.92
CA THR A 78 13.02 12.86 18.37
C THR A 78 12.28 12.28 17.17
N THR A 79 12.01 13.13 16.17
CA THR A 79 11.40 12.70 14.90
C THR A 79 12.33 11.74 14.15
N ALA A 80 13.66 11.96 14.17
CA ALA A 80 14.63 11.06 13.56
C ALA A 80 14.56 9.65 14.16
N ARG A 81 14.55 9.55 15.50
CA ARG A 81 14.43 8.27 16.20
C ARG A 81 13.08 7.59 15.93
N MET A 82 11.99 8.34 15.89
CA MET A 82 10.67 7.80 15.56
C MET A 82 10.64 7.21 14.15
N LEU A 83 11.18 7.93 13.17
CA LEU A 83 11.21 7.49 11.78
C LEU A 83 12.09 6.25 11.59
N ILE A 84 13.26 6.20 12.22
CA ILE A 84 14.14 5.02 12.16
C ILE A 84 13.46 3.80 12.77
N ASN A 85 12.80 3.95 13.91
CA ASN A 85 12.05 2.85 14.53
C ASN A 85 10.92 2.35 13.62
N GLU A 86 10.18 3.27 12.98
CA GLU A 86 9.12 2.93 12.03
C GLU A 86 9.67 2.17 10.82
N GLN A 87 10.77 2.67 10.24
CA GLN A 87 11.42 2.03 9.09
C GLN A 87 11.97 0.65 9.45
N SER A 88 12.61 0.51 10.61
CA SER A 88 13.12 -0.77 11.12
C SER A 88 11.98 -1.79 11.27
N ALA A 89 10.85 -1.37 11.84
CA ALA A 89 9.67 -2.23 11.98
C ALA A 89 9.09 -2.64 10.62
N ASN A 90 9.01 -1.72 9.66
CA ASN A 90 8.51 -1.99 8.30
C ASN A 90 9.41 -2.98 7.55
N ILE A 91 10.73 -2.74 7.56
CA ILE A 91 11.73 -3.61 6.92
C ILE A 91 11.69 -5.01 7.55
N LYS A 92 11.69 -5.10 8.88
CA LYS A 92 11.62 -6.38 9.59
C LYS A 92 10.35 -7.17 9.24
N THR A 93 9.20 -6.48 9.23
CA THR A 93 7.92 -7.09 8.85
C THR A 93 8.00 -7.64 7.43
N ARG A 94 8.55 -6.85 6.50
CA ARG A 94 8.70 -7.26 5.11
C ARG A 94 9.62 -8.46 4.92
N ILE A 95 10.75 -8.48 5.62
CA ILE A 95 11.68 -9.63 5.59
C ILE A 95 10.99 -10.86 6.14
N LYS A 96 10.26 -10.73 7.26
CA LYS A 96 9.48 -11.83 7.83
C LYS A 96 8.45 -12.38 6.83
N GLU A 97 7.75 -11.53 6.08
CA GLU A 97 6.84 -11.96 5.01
C GLU A 97 7.56 -12.78 3.93
N ARG A 98 8.72 -12.29 3.46
CA ARG A 98 9.53 -13.01 2.46
C ARG A 98 10.00 -14.37 2.98
N CYS A 99 10.38 -14.44 4.25
CA CYS A 99 10.86 -15.67 4.88
C CYS A 99 9.76 -16.66 5.24
N SER A 100 8.51 -16.19 5.35
CA SER A 100 7.38 -17.03 5.77
C SER A 100 6.85 -17.94 4.66
N ASN A 101 7.48 -18.00 3.48
CA ASN A 101 7.07 -18.81 2.32
C ASN A 101 5.55 -18.94 2.23
N SER A 102 4.86 -17.87 1.82
CA SER A 102 3.43 -17.99 1.52
C SER A 102 3.27 -18.75 0.20
N ASN A 103 3.51 -20.06 0.24
CA ASN A 103 3.10 -21.04 -0.76
C ASN A 103 1.58 -21.22 -0.72
N THR A 104 0.83 -20.13 -0.51
CA THR A 104 -0.60 -20.14 -0.71
C THR A 104 -0.77 -20.45 -2.19
N PRO A 105 -1.40 -21.59 -2.56
CA PRO A 105 -1.59 -21.93 -3.95
C PRO A 105 -2.41 -20.80 -4.58
N THR A 106 -1.76 -19.99 -5.40
CA THR A 106 -2.43 -18.92 -6.14
C THR A 106 -2.86 -19.50 -7.47
N ARG A 107 -4.10 -19.21 -7.88
CA ARG A 107 -4.57 -19.59 -9.21
C ARG A 107 -3.68 -18.89 -10.24
N LYS A 108 -3.06 -19.66 -11.13
CA LYS A 108 -2.25 -19.10 -12.21
C LYS A 108 -3.12 -18.28 -13.15
N LEU A 109 -2.93 -16.97 -13.15
CA LEU A 109 -3.63 -16.08 -14.06
C LEU A 109 -3.00 -16.17 -15.46
N THR A 110 -3.82 -16.04 -16.50
CA THR A 110 -3.36 -15.99 -17.90
C THR A 110 -3.95 -14.78 -18.60
N LYS A 111 -3.27 -14.27 -19.64
CA LYS A 111 -3.79 -13.18 -20.47
C LYS A 111 -5.18 -13.46 -21.03
N GLY A 112 -5.47 -14.73 -21.34
CA GLY A 112 -6.78 -15.16 -21.81
C GLY A 112 -7.90 -14.95 -20.78
N MET A 113 -7.59 -15.03 -19.49
CA MET A 113 -8.59 -14.83 -18.43
C MET A 113 -9.10 -13.40 -18.43
N PHE A 114 -8.26 -12.41 -18.69
CA PHE A 114 -8.65 -10.99 -18.70
C PHE A 114 -9.43 -10.55 -19.95
N LYS A 115 -9.72 -11.45 -20.89
CA LYS A 115 -10.44 -11.10 -22.13
C LYS A 115 -11.95 -10.97 -21.94
N ASN A 116 -12.52 -11.67 -20.95
CA ASN A 116 -13.95 -11.69 -20.69
C ASN A 116 -14.23 -11.49 -19.21
N GLU A 117 -14.83 -10.34 -18.88
CA GLU A 117 -15.20 -9.98 -17.51
C GLU A 117 -16.07 -11.05 -16.84
N ASP A 118 -17.00 -11.65 -17.59
CA ASP A 118 -17.90 -12.69 -17.10
C ASP A 118 -17.15 -13.93 -16.62
N ASP A 119 -16.14 -14.35 -17.38
CA ASP A 119 -15.37 -15.53 -17.06
C ASP A 119 -14.42 -15.27 -15.88
N VAL A 120 -13.91 -14.05 -15.75
CA VAL A 120 -13.14 -13.64 -14.56
C VAL A 120 -14.01 -13.71 -13.31
N CYS A 121 -15.17 -13.07 -13.34
CA CYS A 121 -16.04 -12.99 -12.17
C CYS A 121 -16.65 -14.35 -11.78
N LYS A 122 -16.98 -15.21 -12.75
CA LYS A 122 -17.41 -16.61 -12.46
C LYS A 122 -16.34 -17.41 -11.72
N ARG A 123 -15.06 -17.13 -11.99
CA ARG A 123 -13.93 -17.80 -11.34
C ARG A 123 -13.47 -17.10 -10.06
N GLY A 124 -14.08 -15.96 -9.71
CA GLY A 124 -13.65 -15.09 -8.62
C GLY A 124 -12.66 -14.01 -9.07
N ALA A 125 -12.88 -12.79 -8.58
CA ALA A 125 -12.02 -11.64 -8.82
C ALA A 125 -10.56 -11.95 -8.44
N PRO A 126 -9.57 -11.55 -9.26
CA PRO A 126 -8.17 -11.79 -8.96
C PRO A 126 -7.74 -11.15 -7.64
N THR A 127 -7.10 -11.94 -6.78
CA THR A 127 -6.53 -11.41 -5.54
C THR A 127 -5.28 -10.60 -5.83
N LYS A 128 -4.88 -9.75 -4.89
CA LYS A 128 -3.66 -8.96 -4.99
C LYS A 128 -2.44 -9.87 -5.22
N GLU A 129 -2.35 -10.98 -4.50
CA GLU A 129 -1.27 -11.95 -4.58
C GLU A 129 -1.23 -12.65 -5.94
N GLU A 130 -2.38 -13.05 -6.49
CA GLU A 130 -2.48 -13.63 -7.84
C GLU A 130 -1.98 -12.65 -8.92
N VAL A 131 -2.33 -11.37 -8.79
CA VAL A 131 -1.89 -10.33 -9.74
C VAL A 131 -0.38 -10.09 -9.61
N LYS A 132 0.21 -10.10 -8.40
CA LYS A 132 1.66 -9.98 -8.21
C LYS A 132 2.42 -11.11 -8.92
N VAL A 133 1.97 -12.35 -8.75
CA VAL A 133 2.57 -13.53 -9.41
C VAL A 133 2.46 -13.37 -10.93
N TYR A 134 1.28 -12.98 -11.43
CA TYR A 134 1.08 -12.73 -12.86
C TYR A 134 2.02 -11.66 -13.41
N ILE A 135 2.17 -10.51 -12.74
CA ILE A 135 3.08 -9.45 -13.22
C ILE A 135 4.53 -9.95 -13.29
N LYS A 136 4.97 -10.74 -12.29
CA LYS A 136 6.32 -11.29 -12.24
C LYS A 136 6.58 -12.36 -13.32
N GLU A 137 5.57 -13.17 -13.66
CA GLU A 137 5.72 -14.33 -14.55
C GLU A 137 5.22 -14.11 -15.99
N SER A 138 4.35 -13.13 -16.23
CA SER A 138 3.56 -13.04 -17.47
C SER A 138 4.37 -12.87 -18.75
N GLY A 139 5.63 -12.42 -18.65
CA GLY A 139 6.48 -12.09 -19.81
C GLY A 139 5.86 -11.04 -20.74
N ASP A 140 4.74 -10.42 -20.37
CA ASP A 140 3.98 -9.52 -21.22
C ASP A 140 4.70 -8.15 -21.27
N PRO A 141 5.05 -7.64 -22.46
CA PRO A 141 5.69 -6.34 -22.60
C PRO A 141 4.90 -5.19 -21.96
N SER A 142 3.56 -5.31 -21.81
CA SER A 142 2.74 -4.29 -21.16
C SER A 142 2.99 -4.17 -19.66
N PHE A 143 3.47 -5.24 -19.02
CA PHE A 143 3.80 -5.29 -17.60
C PHE A 143 5.31 -5.27 -17.34
N ASN A 144 6.12 -4.87 -18.33
CA ASN A 144 7.55 -4.69 -18.15
C ASN A 144 7.82 -3.48 -17.24
N ILE A 145 7.89 -3.76 -15.93
CA ILE A 145 8.13 -2.76 -14.88
C ILE A 145 9.45 -2.04 -15.11
N ASP A 146 10.49 -2.75 -15.54
CA ASP A 146 11.82 -2.18 -15.72
C ASP A 146 11.81 -1.14 -16.87
N LYS A 147 11.07 -1.41 -17.95
CA LYS A 147 10.83 -0.44 -19.02
C LYS A 147 10.02 0.77 -18.53
N GLN A 148 9.01 0.56 -17.68
CA GLN A 148 8.25 1.68 -17.11
C GLN A 148 9.14 2.55 -16.20
N LEU A 149 10.00 1.95 -15.38
CA LEU A 149 10.95 2.66 -14.52
C LEU A 149 11.94 3.50 -15.34
N GLN A 150 12.37 3.01 -16.50
CA GLN A 150 13.25 3.77 -17.41
C GLN A 150 12.57 5.00 -18.01
N THR A 151 11.23 5.04 -18.11
CA THR A 151 10.51 6.24 -18.58
C THR A 151 10.45 7.36 -17.54
N ILE A 152 10.74 7.04 -16.27
CA ILE A 152 10.75 8.02 -15.19
C ILE A 152 12.12 8.71 -15.17
N PRO A 153 12.15 10.07 -15.23
CA PRO A 153 13.39 10.84 -15.11
C PRO A 153 14.17 10.43 -13.85
N TYR A 154 15.49 10.44 -13.97
CA TYR A 154 16.38 9.88 -12.96
C TYR A 154 16.18 10.51 -11.57
N GLU A 155 16.00 11.82 -11.53
CA GLU A 155 15.82 12.59 -10.29
C GLU A 155 14.53 12.18 -9.55
N TYR A 156 13.45 11.94 -10.29
CA TYR A 156 12.20 11.45 -9.70
C TYR A 156 12.31 9.99 -9.26
N ARG A 157 13.05 9.16 -10.00
CA ARG A 157 13.29 7.77 -9.64
C ARG A 157 14.02 7.67 -8.30
N LEU A 158 15.04 8.50 -8.09
CA LEU A 158 15.79 8.57 -6.83
C LEU A 158 14.86 8.86 -5.64
N ILE A 159 13.96 9.84 -5.78
CA ILE A 159 12.98 10.18 -4.74
C ILE A 159 12.04 8.99 -4.47
N MET A 160 11.59 8.30 -5.51
CA MET A 160 10.71 7.14 -5.38
C MET A 160 11.43 5.93 -4.76
N GLU A 161 12.71 5.71 -5.09
CA GLU A 161 13.56 4.68 -4.49
C GLU A 161 13.71 4.92 -2.99
N GLU A 162 14.07 6.13 -2.59
CA GLU A 162 14.16 6.48 -1.17
C GLU A 162 12.81 6.30 -0.46
N GLY A 163 11.70 6.73 -1.08
CA GLY A 163 10.36 6.52 -0.54
C GLY A 163 9.97 5.04 -0.39
N ALA A 164 10.42 4.18 -1.29
CA ALA A 164 10.18 2.74 -1.23
C ALA A 164 10.97 2.10 -0.07
N LYS A 165 12.23 2.52 0.14
CA LYS A 165 13.08 2.05 1.24
C LYS A 165 12.47 2.33 2.61
N LEU A 166 11.81 3.47 2.81
CA LEU A 166 11.12 3.78 4.08
C LEU A 166 10.06 2.74 4.46
N LYS A 167 9.55 2.00 3.46
CA LYS A 167 8.53 0.96 3.62
C LYS A 167 9.11 -0.45 3.50
N GLY A 168 10.44 -0.59 3.40
CA GLY A 168 11.12 -1.86 3.19
C GLY A 168 10.94 -2.47 1.81
N TYR A 169 10.59 -1.68 0.79
CA TYR A 169 10.44 -2.15 -0.59
C TYR A 169 11.60 -1.65 -1.46
N THR A 170 11.97 -2.44 -2.46
CA THR A 170 12.61 -1.87 -3.65
C THR A 170 11.57 -1.09 -4.47
N LEU A 171 11.99 -0.09 -5.25
CA LEU A 171 11.06 0.67 -6.11
C LEU A 171 10.24 -0.24 -7.03
N ARG A 172 10.88 -1.28 -7.59
CA ARG A 172 10.23 -2.27 -8.43
C ARG A 172 9.12 -3.03 -7.69
N GLU A 173 9.39 -3.47 -6.46
CA GLU A 173 8.36 -4.15 -5.66
C GLU A 173 7.22 -3.22 -5.29
N MET A 174 7.51 -1.97 -4.92
CA MET A 174 6.49 -0.98 -4.60
C MET A 174 5.55 -0.72 -5.78
N MET A 175 6.10 -0.63 -7.00
CA MET A 175 5.29 -0.52 -8.22
C MET A 175 4.40 -1.75 -8.44
N ILE A 176 4.95 -2.96 -8.28
CA ILE A 176 4.17 -4.20 -8.41
C ILE A 176 3.05 -4.25 -7.36
N GLU A 177 3.32 -3.84 -6.13
CA GLU A 177 2.33 -3.78 -5.05
C GLU A 177 1.18 -2.82 -5.38
N ASP A 178 1.50 -1.62 -5.87
CA ASP A 178 0.52 -0.60 -6.24
C ASP A 178 -0.35 -1.05 -7.42
N ILE A 179 0.27 -1.56 -8.50
CA ILE A 179 -0.45 -2.10 -9.65
C ILE A 179 -1.36 -3.25 -9.22
N ALA A 180 -0.83 -4.23 -8.47
CA ALA A 180 -1.61 -5.37 -8.02
C ALA A 180 -2.80 -4.96 -7.14
N THR A 181 -2.60 -3.98 -6.26
CA THR A 181 -3.66 -3.43 -5.40
C THR A 181 -4.75 -2.75 -6.23
N LYS A 182 -4.36 -1.92 -7.19
CA LYS A 182 -5.32 -1.21 -8.07
C LYS A 182 -6.11 -2.18 -8.93
N VAL A 183 -5.43 -3.15 -9.56
CA VAL A 183 -6.06 -4.16 -10.40
C VAL A 183 -7.02 -5.03 -9.60
N SER A 184 -6.58 -5.57 -8.46
CA SER A 184 -7.42 -6.42 -7.61
C SER A 184 -8.68 -5.68 -7.12
N LYS A 185 -8.53 -4.44 -6.61
CA LYS A 185 -9.69 -3.62 -6.20
C LYS A 185 -10.62 -3.28 -7.36
N SER A 186 -10.09 -3.06 -8.56
CA SER A 186 -10.92 -2.80 -9.74
C SER A 186 -11.77 -4.01 -10.10
N TRP A 187 -11.19 -5.20 -10.08
CA TRP A 187 -11.90 -6.44 -10.37
C TRP A 187 -12.88 -6.85 -9.27
N GLU A 188 -12.52 -6.62 -8.01
CA GLU A 188 -13.42 -6.82 -6.89
C GLU A 188 -14.72 -6.01 -7.07
N ARG A 189 -14.58 -4.72 -7.43
CA ARG A 189 -15.73 -3.86 -7.72
C ARG A 189 -16.52 -4.32 -8.95
N ALA A 190 -15.84 -4.60 -10.06
CA ALA A 190 -16.50 -5.04 -11.30
C ALA A 190 -17.34 -6.31 -11.07
N CYS A 191 -16.79 -7.29 -10.35
CA CYS A 191 -17.50 -8.52 -10.05
C CYS A 191 -18.63 -8.34 -9.03
N ALA A 192 -18.47 -7.43 -8.05
CA ALA A 192 -19.52 -7.10 -7.09
C ALA A 192 -20.71 -6.40 -7.77
N ASP A 193 -20.44 -5.38 -8.58
CA ASP A 193 -21.47 -4.64 -9.33
C ASP A 193 -22.23 -5.60 -10.26
N LYS A 194 -21.54 -6.54 -10.91
CA LYS A 194 -22.16 -7.54 -11.79
C LYS A 194 -23.03 -8.57 -11.05
N SER A 195 -22.59 -9.04 -9.89
CA SER A 195 -23.40 -9.90 -9.02
C SER A 195 -24.70 -9.21 -8.62
N TYR A 196 -24.62 -7.91 -8.27
CA TYR A 196 -25.79 -7.09 -7.97
C TYR A 196 -26.77 -7.02 -9.16
N PHE A 197 -26.28 -6.75 -10.39
CA PHE A 197 -27.15 -6.72 -11.58
C PHE A 197 -27.73 -8.09 -11.95
N GLN A 198 -26.99 -9.19 -11.81
CA GLN A 198 -27.50 -10.53 -12.09
C GLN A 198 -28.56 -10.98 -11.07
N ASN A 199 -28.38 -10.64 -9.79
CA ASN A 199 -29.37 -10.93 -8.74
C ASN A 199 -30.62 -10.05 -8.89
N LYS A 200 -30.44 -8.77 -9.27
CA LYS A 200 -31.56 -7.88 -9.62
C LYS A 200 -32.33 -8.38 -10.83
N ALA A 201 -31.64 -8.83 -11.90
CA ALA A 201 -32.28 -9.39 -13.09
C ALA A 201 -33.03 -10.70 -12.80
N LYS A 202 -32.48 -11.58 -11.95
CA LYS A 202 -33.17 -12.81 -11.51
C LYS A 202 -34.41 -12.52 -10.66
N ASN A 203 -34.33 -11.53 -9.77
CA ASN A 203 -35.47 -11.09 -8.97
C ASN A 203 -36.56 -10.40 -9.82
N ILE A 204 -36.19 -9.74 -10.92
CA ILE A 204 -37.14 -9.14 -11.88
C ILE A 204 -37.91 -10.22 -12.67
N THR A 205 -37.32 -11.40 -12.91
CA THR A 205 -38.01 -12.48 -13.64
C THR A 205 -39.01 -13.28 -12.79
N THR A 206 -39.06 -13.08 -11.48
CA THR A 206 -39.95 -13.85 -10.57
C THR A 206 -41.00 -13.04 -9.83
N ASP A 207 -41.08 -11.72 -9.99
CA ASP A 207 -42.19 -10.93 -9.42
C ASP A 207 -42.83 -10.07 -10.50
N HIS A 208 -43.87 -10.65 -11.11
CA HIS A 208 -44.94 -9.87 -11.74
C HIS A 208 -45.88 -9.44 -10.62
N ASP A 209 -45.46 -8.49 -9.79
CA ASP A 209 -46.40 -7.59 -9.13
C ASP A 209 -45.67 -6.32 -8.68
N THR A 210 -46.36 -5.22 -8.90
CA THR A 210 -45.92 -3.83 -8.70
C THR A 210 -45.15 -3.62 -7.40
N LEU A 211 -43.85 -3.28 -7.47
CA LEU A 211 -43.19 -2.56 -6.39
C LEU A 211 -41.98 -1.75 -6.89
N THR A 212 -42.14 -0.43 -6.88
CA THR A 212 -41.07 0.56 -6.94
C THR A 212 -40.07 0.25 -5.83
N THR A 213 -38.96 -0.44 -6.15
CA THR A 213 -37.90 -0.68 -5.17
C THR A 213 -37.32 0.69 -4.79
N PRO A 214 -37.31 1.09 -3.50
CA PRO A 214 -36.64 2.31 -3.11
C PRO A 214 -35.16 2.13 -3.44
N VAL A 215 -34.61 3.02 -4.27
CA VAL A 215 -33.16 3.11 -4.43
C VAL A 215 -32.61 3.38 -3.02
N SER A 216 -31.66 2.57 -2.54
CA SER A 216 -31.06 2.85 -1.24
C SER A 216 -30.42 4.24 -1.30
N SER A 217 -30.52 5.03 -0.24
CA SER A 217 -30.01 6.42 -0.22
C SER A 217 -28.51 6.52 -0.55
N GLU A 218 -27.75 5.45 -0.34
CA GLU A 218 -26.34 5.33 -0.74
C GLU A 218 -26.16 5.13 -2.25
N GLU A 219 -27.04 4.35 -2.89
CA GLU A 219 -27.04 4.18 -4.34
C GLU A 219 -27.51 5.46 -5.05
N GLU A 220 -28.47 6.20 -4.47
CA GLU A 220 -28.87 7.53 -4.97
C GLU A 220 -27.68 8.51 -4.98
N TYR A 221 -26.87 8.50 -3.92
CA TYR A 221 -25.67 9.32 -3.87
C TYR A 221 -24.62 8.89 -4.90
N ARG A 222 -24.37 7.58 -5.06
CA ARG A 222 -23.44 7.07 -6.09
C ARG A 222 -23.86 7.47 -7.50
N ILE A 223 -25.16 7.37 -7.82
CA ILE A 223 -25.71 7.78 -9.12
C ILE A 223 -25.50 9.29 -9.32
N ALA A 224 -25.80 10.10 -8.31
CA ALA A 224 -25.61 11.56 -8.37
C ALA A 224 -24.12 11.95 -8.53
N ASP A 225 -23.21 11.34 -7.78
CA ASP A 225 -21.78 11.65 -7.85
C ASP A 225 -21.16 11.24 -9.19
N LYS A 226 -21.60 10.11 -9.76
CA LYS A 226 -21.22 9.71 -11.12
C LYS A 226 -21.70 10.74 -12.15
N LYS A 227 -22.99 11.13 -12.09
CA LYS A 227 -23.55 12.13 -13.01
C LYS A 227 -22.80 13.46 -12.91
N LEU A 228 -22.47 13.93 -11.70
CA LEU A 228 -21.68 15.14 -11.51
C LEU A 228 -20.31 15.08 -12.20
N ASN A 229 -19.59 13.96 -12.06
CA ASN A 229 -18.28 13.78 -12.67
C ASN A 229 -18.37 13.76 -14.21
N ASP A 230 -19.43 13.15 -14.76
CA ASP A 230 -19.67 13.12 -16.20
C ASP A 230 -20.05 14.52 -16.73
N THR A 231 -20.93 15.25 -16.05
CA THR A 231 -21.26 16.66 -16.36
C THR A 231 -20.03 17.54 -16.28
N TRP A 232 -19.16 17.38 -15.28
CA TRP A 232 -17.92 18.15 -15.18
C TRP A 232 -17.00 17.87 -16.37
N LYS A 233 -16.87 16.61 -16.80
CA LYS A 233 -16.02 16.22 -17.94
C LYS A 233 -16.55 16.72 -19.28
N SER A 234 -17.87 16.88 -19.43
CA SER A 234 -18.47 17.37 -20.67
C SER A 234 -18.30 18.87 -20.89
N LEU A 235 -17.96 19.64 -19.84
CA LEU A 235 -17.67 21.08 -19.96
C LEU A 235 -16.37 21.35 -20.73
N SER A 236 -16.36 22.45 -21.49
CA SER A 236 -15.16 22.93 -22.20
C SER A 236 -14.00 23.19 -21.22
N PRO A 237 -12.73 23.04 -21.66
CA PRO A 237 -11.57 23.33 -20.82
C PRO A 237 -11.59 24.75 -20.22
N GLU A 238 -12.05 25.74 -20.98
CA GLU A 238 -12.15 27.15 -20.58
C GLU A 238 -13.19 27.33 -19.48
N THR A 239 -14.38 26.73 -19.63
CA THR A 239 -15.45 26.77 -18.64
C THR A 239 -15.06 26.00 -17.38
N ARG A 240 -14.37 24.86 -17.49
CA ARG A 240 -13.79 24.16 -16.33
C ARG A 240 -12.77 25.00 -15.57
N LYS A 241 -11.89 25.72 -16.28
CA LYS A 241 -10.90 26.61 -15.66
C LYS A 241 -11.58 27.76 -14.89
N ARG A 242 -12.64 28.34 -15.45
CA ARG A 242 -13.47 29.38 -14.80
C ARG A 242 -14.17 28.85 -13.54
N LEU A 243 -14.73 27.65 -13.60
CA LEU A 243 -15.54 27.07 -12.52
C LEU A 243 -14.71 26.35 -11.43
N LEU A 244 -13.41 26.14 -11.65
CA LEU A 244 -12.53 25.41 -10.74
C LEU A 244 -12.52 25.95 -9.30
N PRO A 245 -12.47 27.28 -9.04
CA PRO A 245 -12.51 27.80 -7.68
C PRO A 245 -13.84 27.48 -6.99
N SER A 246 -14.97 27.71 -7.67
CA SER A 246 -16.31 27.38 -7.17
C SER A 246 -16.47 25.88 -6.91
N GLN A 247 -15.90 25.02 -7.77
CA GLN A 247 -15.93 23.57 -7.58
C GLN A 247 -15.16 23.15 -6.32
N ARG A 248 -14.00 23.76 -6.05
CA ARG A 248 -13.22 23.49 -4.83
C ARG A 248 -13.95 23.93 -3.56
N GLU A 249 -14.62 25.08 -3.60
CA GLU A 249 -15.45 25.55 -2.48
C GLU A 249 -16.64 24.62 -2.22
N TRP A 250 -17.32 24.17 -3.28
CA TRP A 250 -18.41 23.20 -3.17
C TRP A 250 -17.94 21.87 -2.56
N ILE A 251 -16.76 21.35 -2.95
CA ILE A 251 -16.17 20.15 -2.34
C ILE A 251 -15.93 20.35 -0.85
N LYS A 252 -15.45 21.51 -0.43
CA LYS A 252 -15.26 21.82 1.00
C LYS A 252 -16.60 21.81 1.75
N LYS A 253 -17.65 22.41 1.17
CA LYS A 253 -19.00 22.42 1.77
C LYS A 253 -19.64 21.04 1.90
N LYS A 254 -19.16 19.99 1.20
CA LYS A 254 -19.65 18.62 1.41
C LYS A 254 -19.47 18.15 2.86
N SER A 255 -18.46 18.63 3.60
CA SER A 255 -18.28 18.26 5.01
C SER A 255 -19.42 18.73 5.91
N ASP A 256 -20.15 19.77 5.51
CA ASP A 256 -21.26 20.34 6.29
C ASP A 256 -22.44 19.35 6.39
N CYS A 257 -22.55 18.41 5.44
CA CYS A 257 -23.56 17.36 5.47
C CYS A 257 -23.31 16.27 6.53
N LYS A 258 -22.15 16.25 7.22
CA LYS A 258 -21.83 15.25 8.26
C LYS A 258 -22.17 13.78 7.88
N ASN A 259 -21.99 13.42 6.61
CA ASN A 259 -22.33 12.12 6.02
C ASN A 259 -23.83 11.76 5.97
N GLU A 260 -24.73 12.74 6.14
CA GLU A 260 -26.16 12.57 5.89
C GLU A 260 -26.43 12.41 4.38
N GLN A 261 -26.89 11.22 3.98
CA GLN A 261 -27.04 10.84 2.57
C GLN A 261 -27.98 11.78 1.79
N LYS A 262 -29.11 12.17 2.39
CA LYS A 262 -30.08 13.08 1.75
C LYS A 262 -29.45 14.44 1.46
N CYS A 263 -28.71 15.00 2.41
CA CYS A 263 -27.96 16.25 2.23
C CYS A 263 -26.94 16.14 1.09
N LEU A 264 -26.19 15.03 1.05
CA LEU A 264 -25.19 14.79 0.01
C LEU A 264 -25.81 14.65 -1.38
N VAL A 265 -26.93 13.95 -1.50
CA VAL A 265 -27.70 13.80 -2.75
C VAL A 265 -28.22 15.17 -3.22
N ASP A 266 -28.88 15.92 -2.34
CA ASP A 266 -29.46 17.23 -2.67
C ASP A 266 -28.38 18.24 -3.08
N MET A 267 -27.28 18.33 -2.33
CA MET A 267 -26.16 19.19 -2.68
C MET A 267 -25.50 18.81 -4.01
N THR A 268 -25.42 17.51 -4.32
CA THR A 268 -24.85 17.00 -5.57
C THR A 268 -25.77 17.29 -6.75
N ASN A 269 -27.08 17.08 -6.61
CA ASN A 269 -28.08 17.41 -7.62
C ASN A 269 -28.18 18.91 -7.89
N ASN A 270 -28.06 19.75 -6.85
CA ASN A 270 -27.99 21.21 -7.02
C ASN A 270 -26.78 21.60 -7.86
N ARG A 271 -25.62 21.02 -7.55
CA ARG A 271 -24.39 21.32 -8.28
C ARG A 271 -24.44 20.86 -9.74
N ILE A 272 -25.03 19.69 -10.01
CA ILE A 272 -25.26 19.22 -11.38
C ILE A 272 -26.07 20.25 -12.17
N ARG A 273 -27.16 20.77 -11.61
CA ARG A 273 -28.00 21.80 -12.27
C ARG A 273 -27.23 23.08 -12.55
N GLU A 274 -26.39 23.53 -11.63
CA GLU A 274 -25.51 24.69 -11.85
C GLU A 274 -24.53 24.45 -13.02
N LEU A 275 -23.88 23.29 -13.05
CA LEU A 275 -22.92 22.95 -14.11
C LEU A 275 -23.60 22.74 -15.47
N GLU A 276 -24.79 22.13 -15.50
CA GLU A 276 -25.61 21.98 -16.72
C GLU A 276 -26.01 23.35 -17.28
N SER A 277 -26.22 24.37 -16.44
CA SER A 277 -26.54 25.74 -16.88
C SER A 277 -25.35 26.52 -17.49
N GLU A 278 -24.13 26.01 -17.31
CA GLU A 278 -22.90 26.54 -17.90
C GLU A 278 -22.54 25.82 -19.21
N HIS A 279 -23.29 24.78 -19.57
CA HIS A 279 -23.11 24.05 -20.80
C HIS A 279 -23.55 24.91 -22.00
N GLY A 280 -22.59 25.36 -22.82
CA GLY A 280 -22.84 26.22 -23.97
C GLY A 280 -22.57 27.73 -23.76
N LYS A 281 -22.02 28.12 -22.60
CA LYS A 281 -21.47 29.46 -22.32
C LYS A 281 -19.94 29.46 -22.31
#